data_AF-K5Z8S0-F1
#
_entry.id   AF-K5Z8S0-F1
#
_cell.length_a   1.000
_cell.length_b   1.000
_cell.length_c   1.000
_cell.angle_alpha   90.00
_cell.angle_beta   90.00
_cell.angle_gamma   90.00
#
_symmetry.space_group_name_H-M   'P 1'
#
loop_
_entity.id
_entity.type
_entity.pdbx_description
1 polymer ?
#
loop_
_entity_poly.entity_id
_entity_poly.type
_entity_poly.pdbx_seq_one_letter_code
_entity_poly.pdbx_strand_id
1 'polypeptide(L)'
;MGYHPHEACPLFRSGHICRRKGAQIYSEKIVILHGKEKVASHQRSYRGGDWCIRLEHYLNTLLRKPGALTHSVAWHTAHEGIRKLYEKHFQGENKAFVMLLLYAKENGFSQDELVRAALSLQARGVRRISAEQVKAMLQSGADKTGNTENEEQDSQEQDIENAALGTLDSLTALMGNMEINFLQTNKQMKQ
;
A
#
# COMPACT_ATOMS: atom_id res chain seq x y z
N MET A 1 -24.20 -20.99 23.57
CA MET A 1 -24.89 -20.22 22.50
C MET A 1 -25.13 -21.18 21.35
N GLY A 2 -26.37 -21.68 21.23
CA GLY A 2 -26.73 -22.70 20.25
C GLY A 2 -26.89 -22.10 18.86
N TYR A 3 -26.25 -22.72 17.87
CA TYR A 3 -26.55 -22.47 16.47
C TYR A 3 -27.91 -23.09 16.17
N HIS A 4 -28.92 -22.24 15.93
CA HIS A 4 -30.14 -22.68 15.27
C HIS A 4 -29.84 -22.85 13.77
N PRO A 5 -30.01 -24.06 13.20
CA PRO A 5 -29.84 -24.25 11.78
C PRO A 5 -30.99 -23.54 11.08
N HIS A 6 -30.66 -22.51 10.31
CA HIS A 6 -31.60 -21.90 9.36
C HIS A 6 -32.01 -22.99 8.38
N GLU A 7 -33.28 -23.40 8.45
CA GLU A 7 -33.86 -24.39 7.56
C GLU A 7 -33.62 -23.98 6.10
N ALA A 8 -32.83 -24.79 5.41
CA ALA A 8 -32.62 -24.64 3.98
C ALA A 8 -33.96 -24.85 3.27
N CYS A 9 -34.35 -23.88 2.45
CA CYS A 9 -35.58 -23.92 1.67
C CYS A 9 -35.62 -25.21 0.82
N PRO A 10 -36.61 -26.11 1.00
CA PRO A 10 -36.59 -27.47 0.46
C PRO A 10 -36.69 -27.56 -1.07
N LEU A 11 -36.99 -26.45 -1.77
CA LEU A 11 -37.16 -26.41 -3.22
C LEU A 11 -35.84 -26.41 -4.02
N PHE A 12 -34.68 -26.24 -3.38
CA PHE A 12 -33.41 -26.08 -4.09
C PHE A 12 -32.82 -27.40 -4.65
N ARG A 13 -33.32 -28.57 -4.22
CA ARG A 13 -32.82 -29.87 -4.69
C ARG A 13 -33.40 -30.33 -6.04
N SER A 14 -34.44 -29.67 -6.54
CA SER A 14 -35.23 -30.17 -7.68
C SER A 14 -35.04 -29.39 -8.98
N GLY A 15 -34.00 -28.56 -9.11
CA GLY A 15 -33.71 -27.83 -10.36
C GLY A 15 -34.70 -26.72 -10.71
N HIS A 16 -35.60 -26.34 -9.80
CA HIS A 16 -36.56 -25.26 -10.00
C HIS A 16 -35.93 -23.87 -9.73
N ILE A 17 -36.17 -22.91 -10.62
CA ILE A 17 -35.79 -21.51 -10.43
C ILE A 17 -36.59 -20.92 -9.28
N CYS A 18 -35.89 -20.44 -8.24
CA CYS A 18 -36.53 -19.67 -7.19
C CYS A 18 -36.57 -18.19 -7.60
N ARG A 19 -37.77 -17.66 -7.83
CA ARG A 19 -37.99 -16.23 -8.09
C ARG A 19 -38.31 -15.52 -6.78
N ARG A 20 -37.43 -14.62 -6.33
CA ARG A 20 -37.76 -13.58 -5.34
C ARG A 20 -37.85 -12.23 -6.04
N LYS A 21 -38.63 -11.29 -5.49
CA LYS A 21 -38.65 -9.91 -6.02
C LYS A 21 -37.23 -9.35 -5.99
N GLY A 22 -36.69 -9.01 -7.17
CA GLY A 22 -35.34 -8.46 -7.35
C GLY A 22 -34.22 -9.50 -7.51
N ALA A 23 -34.48 -10.80 -7.43
CA ALA A 23 -33.45 -11.82 -7.65
C ALA A 23 -33.99 -13.12 -8.27
N GLN A 24 -33.32 -13.59 -9.31
CA GLN A 24 -33.53 -14.91 -9.91
C GLN A 24 -32.37 -15.82 -9.52
N ILE A 25 -32.71 -16.89 -8.78
CA ILE A 25 -31.73 -17.85 -8.28
C ILE A 25 -31.80 -19.09 -9.17
N TYR A 26 -30.70 -19.36 -9.87
CA TYR A 26 -30.46 -20.57 -10.65
C TYR A 26 -29.55 -21.51 -9.86
N SER A 27 -29.45 -22.76 -10.30
CA SER A 27 -28.45 -23.69 -9.76
C SER A 27 -27.05 -23.08 -9.86
N GLU A 28 -26.65 -22.68 -11.07
CA GLU A 28 -25.30 -22.22 -11.38
C GLU A 28 -24.99 -20.76 -11.02
N LYS A 29 -25.99 -19.93 -10.73
CA LYS A 29 -25.79 -18.48 -10.58
C LYS A 29 -26.96 -17.78 -9.91
N ILE A 30 -26.71 -16.60 -9.38
CA ILE A 30 -27.74 -15.67 -8.91
C ILE A 30 -27.71 -14.44 -9.80
N VAL A 31 -28.88 -14.01 -10.27
CA VAL A 31 -29.07 -12.81 -11.09
C VAL A 31 -29.89 -11.81 -10.30
N ILE A 32 -29.36 -10.60 -10.11
CA ILE A 32 -30.04 -9.50 -9.44
C ILE A 32 -30.71 -8.63 -10.50
N LEU A 33 -31.99 -8.31 -10.28
CA LEU A 33 -32.83 -7.54 -11.19
C LEU A 33 -33.31 -6.26 -10.51
N HIS A 34 -33.30 -5.15 -11.24
CA HIS A 34 -33.99 -3.92 -10.86
C HIS A 34 -35.05 -3.63 -11.93
N GLY A 35 -36.33 -3.77 -11.59
CA GLY A 35 -37.40 -3.75 -12.59
C GLY A 35 -37.30 -4.92 -13.57
N LYS A 36 -37.11 -4.62 -14.87
CA LYS A 36 -36.87 -5.61 -15.94
C LYS A 36 -35.40 -5.76 -16.32
N GLU A 37 -34.51 -4.96 -15.71
CA GLU A 37 -33.10 -4.93 -16.07
C GLU A 37 -32.25 -5.79 -15.14
N LYS A 38 -31.27 -6.47 -15.72
CA LYS A 38 -30.24 -7.23 -15.01
C LYS A 38 -29.18 -6.26 -14.51
N VAL A 39 -29.06 -6.12 -13.18
CA VAL A 39 -28.07 -5.24 -12.54
C VAL A 39 -26.81 -5.98 -12.08
N ALA A 40 -26.90 -7.28 -11.78
CA ALA A 40 -25.72 -8.08 -11.47
C ALA A 40 -25.95 -9.58 -11.73
N SER A 41 -24.88 -10.34 -11.95
CA SER A 41 -24.93 -11.80 -11.80
C SER A 41 -23.68 -12.36 -11.16
N HIS A 42 -23.86 -13.31 -10.25
CA HIS A 42 -22.78 -14.00 -9.56
C HIS A 42 -22.91 -15.49 -9.83
N GLN A 43 -21.83 -16.12 -10.30
CA GLN A 43 -21.77 -17.57 -10.48
C GLN A 43 -21.72 -18.26 -9.11
N ARG A 44 -22.44 -19.36 -8.97
CA ARG A 44 -22.31 -20.29 -7.85
C ARG A 44 -20.97 -21.00 -7.99
N SER A 45 -20.20 -21.04 -6.91
CA SER A 45 -19.13 -22.03 -6.82
C SER A 45 -19.66 -23.35 -6.26
N TYR A 46 -19.28 -24.46 -6.92
CA TYR A 46 -19.62 -25.84 -6.56
C TYR A 46 -18.53 -26.55 -5.80
N ARG A 47 -17.37 -25.92 -5.59
CA ARG A 47 -16.38 -26.44 -4.67
C ARG A 47 -16.90 -26.17 -3.26
N GLY A 48 -17.07 -27.21 -2.46
CA GLY A 48 -17.43 -27.05 -1.05
C GLY A 48 -16.40 -26.16 -0.36
N GLY A 49 -16.82 -25.01 0.15
CA GLY A 49 -15.94 -24.06 0.85
C GLY A 49 -15.62 -22.75 0.11
N ASP A 50 -16.13 -22.52 -1.10
CA ASP A 50 -15.81 -21.31 -1.88
C ASP A 50 -16.60 -20.05 -1.44
N TRP A 51 -16.48 -19.69 -0.16
CA TRP A 51 -16.61 -18.32 0.31
C TRP A 51 -15.20 -17.72 0.34
N CYS A 52 -14.73 -17.17 -0.78
CA CYS A 52 -13.39 -16.57 -0.87
C CYS A 52 -13.35 -15.19 -0.21
N ILE A 53 -13.52 -15.12 1.11
CA ILE A 53 -13.34 -13.90 1.89
C ILE A 53 -11.84 -13.68 2.03
N ARG A 54 -11.27 -12.84 1.17
CA ARG A 54 -9.87 -12.42 1.23
C ARG A 54 -9.72 -11.05 1.89
N LEU A 55 -8.62 -10.87 2.63
CA LEU A 55 -8.33 -9.65 3.37
C LEU A 55 -8.28 -8.41 2.47
N GLU A 56 -7.74 -8.54 1.26
CA GLU A 56 -7.51 -7.41 0.33
C GLU A 56 -8.81 -6.75 -0.16
N HIS A 57 -9.94 -7.48 -0.13
CA HIS A 57 -11.24 -6.95 -0.52
C HIS A 57 -11.79 -5.96 0.52
N TYR A 58 -11.40 -6.12 1.80
CA TYR A 58 -11.96 -5.35 2.91
C TYR A 58 -11.06 -4.21 3.38
N LEU A 59 -9.89 -3.98 2.76
CA LEU A 59 -8.93 -2.95 3.19
C LEU A 59 -9.55 -1.55 3.32
N ASN A 60 -10.37 -1.12 2.37
CA ASN A 60 -11.07 0.17 2.46
C ASN A 60 -12.05 0.24 3.65
N THR A 61 -12.71 -0.87 3.97
CA THR A 61 -13.61 -0.96 5.14
C THR A 61 -12.79 -0.94 6.44
N LEU A 62 -11.68 -1.67 6.46
CA LEU A 62 -10.76 -1.75 7.59
C LEU A 62 -10.04 -0.43 7.83
N LEU A 63 -9.80 0.38 6.79
CA LEU A 63 -9.23 1.72 6.95
C LEU A 63 -10.17 2.63 7.76
N ARG A 64 -11.48 2.51 7.52
CA ARG A 64 -12.51 3.23 8.29
C ARG A 64 -12.74 2.65 9.68
N LYS A 65 -12.53 1.33 9.86
CA LYS A 65 -12.73 0.60 11.12
C LYS A 65 -11.54 -0.33 11.41
N PRO A 66 -10.38 0.21 11.82
CA PRO A 66 -9.16 -0.58 11.98
C PRO A 66 -9.26 -1.57 13.16
N GLY A 67 -10.06 -1.27 14.18
CA GLY A 67 -10.33 -2.19 15.29
C GLY A 67 -11.02 -3.49 14.87
N ALA A 68 -11.66 -3.54 13.69
CA ALA A 68 -12.31 -4.75 13.19
C ALA A 68 -11.33 -5.74 12.53
N LEU A 69 -10.07 -5.35 12.29
CA LEU A 69 -9.08 -6.17 11.61
C LEU A 69 -8.96 -7.55 12.26
N THR A 70 -8.54 -7.60 13.53
CA THR A 70 -8.24 -8.83 14.27
C THR A 70 -9.47 -9.71 14.54
N HIS A 71 -10.67 -9.12 14.50
CA HIS A 71 -11.94 -9.82 14.75
C HIS A 71 -12.66 -10.25 13.47
N SER A 72 -12.12 -9.90 12.29
CA SER A 72 -12.75 -10.22 11.02
C SER A 72 -12.47 -11.67 10.59
N VAL A 73 -13.45 -12.31 9.96
CA VAL A 73 -13.24 -13.63 9.32
C VAL A 73 -12.13 -13.56 8.28
N ALA A 74 -12.03 -12.44 7.56
CA ALA A 74 -11.00 -12.17 6.56
C ALA A 74 -9.57 -12.19 7.12
N TRP A 75 -9.39 -11.84 8.40
CA TRP A 75 -8.10 -11.87 9.09
C TRP A 75 -7.67 -13.30 9.43
N HIS A 76 -8.60 -14.11 9.93
CA HIS A 76 -8.32 -15.51 10.25
C HIS A 76 -8.05 -16.36 9.01
N THR A 77 -8.54 -15.95 7.84
CA THR A 77 -8.25 -16.58 6.54
C THR A 77 -7.05 -15.96 5.81
N ALA A 78 -6.44 -14.89 6.34
CA ALA A 78 -5.31 -14.21 5.70
C ALA A 78 -4.03 -15.06 5.72
N HIS A 79 -3.07 -14.72 4.85
CA HIS A 79 -1.78 -15.39 4.77
C HIS A 79 -1.07 -15.46 6.14
N GLU A 80 -0.54 -16.63 6.48
CA GLU A 80 0.07 -16.87 7.80
C GLU A 80 1.23 -15.92 8.08
N GLY A 81 2.06 -15.63 7.07
CA GLY A 81 3.18 -14.70 7.22
C GLY A 81 2.74 -13.27 7.53
N ILE A 82 1.63 -12.83 6.95
CA ILE A 82 1.04 -11.50 7.21
C ILE A 82 0.53 -11.42 8.65
N ARG A 83 -0.08 -12.51 9.14
CA ARG A 83 -0.58 -12.60 10.51
C ARG A 83 0.57 -12.54 11.54
N LYS A 84 1.62 -13.33 11.33
CA LYS A 84 2.82 -13.32 12.18
C LYS A 84 3.53 -11.98 12.18
N LEU A 85 3.62 -11.33 11.02
CA LEU A 85 4.19 -9.98 10.89
C LEU A 85 3.44 -8.97 11.77
N TYR A 86 2.11 -8.99 11.70
CA TYR A 86 1.26 -8.12 12.52
C TYR A 86 1.41 -8.41 14.01
N GLU A 87 1.31 -9.67 14.42
CA GLU A 87 1.40 -10.08 15.83
C GLU A 87 2.75 -9.72 16.46
N LYS A 88 3.83 -9.68 15.68
CA LYS A 88 5.17 -9.38 16.20
C LYS A 88 5.50 -7.89 16.20
N HIS A 89 5.00 -7.12 15.23
CA HIS A 89 5.49 -5.76 14.98
C HIS A 89 4.41 -4.67 14.97
N PHE A 90 3.14 -5.02 14.81
CA PHE A 90 2.04 -4.06 14.62
C PHE A 90 0.88 -4.25 15.62
N GLN A 91 1.10 -4.93 16.74
CA GLN A 91 0.08 -5.06 17.79
C GLN A 91 -0.33 -3.66 18.30
N GLY A 92 -1.64 -3.39 18.26
CA GLY A 92 -2.19 -2.08 18.63
C GLY A 92 -2.14 -1.01 17.53
N GLU A 93 -1.41 -1.24 16.43
CA GLU A 93 -1.26 -0.30 15.31
C GLU A 93 -2.05 -0.75 14.07
N ASN A 94 -3.31 -1.15 14.27
CA ASN A 94 -4.16 -1.71 13.21
C ASN A 94 -4.28 -0.78 12.00
N LYS A 95 -4.39 0.52 12.23
CA LYS A 95 -4.53 1.51 11.15
C LYS A 95 -3.28 1.59 10.29
N ALA A 96 -2.09 1.66 10.91
CA ALA A 96 -0.81 1.70 10.20
C ALA A 96 -0.61 0.43 9.36
N PHE A 97 -0.94 -0.73 9.93
CA PHE A 97 -0.86 -2.00 9.23
C PHE A 97 -1.83 -2.10 8.04
N VAL A 98 -3.09 -1.66 8.21
CA VAL A 98 -4.05 -1.62 7.09
C VAL A 98 -3.60 -0.67 5.99
N MET A 99 -3.01 0.48 6.34
CA MET A 99 -2.41 1.39 5.36
C MET A 99 -1.24 0.76 4.61
N LEU A 100 -0.38 -0.01 5.29
CA LEU A 100 0.70 -0.75 4.63
C LEU A 100 0.14 -1.79 3.64
N LEU A 101 -0.89 -2.55 4.02
CA LEU A 101 -1.53 -3.51 3.14
C LEU A 101 -2.22 -2.84 1.94
N LEU A 102 -2.83 -1.68 2.14
CA LEU A 102 -3.43 -0.89 1.07
C LEU A 102 -2.38 -0.39 0.10
N TYR A 103 -1.29 0.19 0.61
CA TYR A 103 -0.14 0.60 -0.18
C TYR A 103 0.41 -0.56 -1.03
N ALA A 104 0.61 -1.72 -0.41
CA ALA A 104 1.10 -2.91 -1.12
C ALA A 104 0.18 -3.30 -2.27
N LYS A 105 -1.14 -3.30 -2.03
CA LYS A 105 -2.14 -3.61 -3.05
C LYS A 105 -2.15 -2.59 -4.20
N GLU A 106 -2.07 -1.30 -3.89
CA GLU A 106 -2.07 -0.22 -4.90
C GLU A 106 -0.83 -0.27 -5.80
N ASN A 107 0.30 -0.71 -5.26
CA ASN A 107 1.57 -0.85 -5.99
C ASN A 107 1.78 -2.26 -6.56
N GLY A 108 0.78 -3.14 -6.48
CA GLY A 108 0.84 -4.48 -7.05
C GLY A 108 1.74 -5.48 -6.29
N PHE A 109 2.19 -5.14 -5.08
CA PHE A 109 2.98 -6.05 -4.25
C PHE A 109 2.12 -7.19 -3.68
N SER A 110 2.65 -8.39 -3.78
CA SER A 110 2.09 -9.60 -3.18
C SER A 110 2.32 -9.65 -1.67
N GLN A 111 1.49 -10.43 -0.96
CA GLN A 111 1.66 -10.64 0.48
C GLN A 111 2.99 -11.34 0.81
N ASP A 112 3.49 -12.19 -0.08
CA ASP A 112 4.79 -12.86 0.07
C ASP A 112 5.96 -11.88 -0.06
N GLU A 113 5.88 -10.88 -0.92
CA GLU A 113 6.87 -9.80 -1.00
C GLU A 113 6.91 -8.98 0.28
N LEU A 114 5.75 -8.69 0.86
CA LEU A 114 5.65 -7.99 2.13
C LEU A 114 6.36 -8.76 3.27
N VAL A 115 6.13 -10.07 3.33
CA VAL A 115 6.76 -10.95 4.32
C VAL A 115 8.27 -11.04 4.07
N ARG A 116 8.70 -11.16 2.81
CA ARG A 116 10.13 -11.18 2.46
C ARG A 116 10.84 -9.87 2.83
N ALA A 117 10.21 -8.72 2.59
CA ALA A 117 10.73 -7.42 2.99
C ALA A 117 10.90 -7.34 4.51
N ALA A 118 9.90 -7.80 5.28
CA ALA A 118 9.99 -7.84 6.73
C ALA A 118 11.09 -8.79 7.25
N LEU A 119 11.23 -9.97 6.66
CA LEU A 119 12.32 -10.90 7.00
C LEU A 119 13.70 -10.30 6.69
N SER A 120 13.81 -9.55 5.60
CA SER A 120 15.05 -8.86 5.21
C SER A 120 15.43 -7.76 6.20
N LEU A 121 14.44 -7.02 6.73
CA LEU A 121 14.65 -6.06 7.83
C LEU A 121 15.12 -6.74 9.11
N GLN A 122 14.52 -7.89 9.43
CA GLN A 122 14.92 -8.66 10.61
C GLN A 122 16.35 -9.20 10.48
N ALA A 123 16.75 -9.65 9.29
CA ALA A 123 18.12 -10.10 9.01
C ALA A 123 19.17 -8.96 9.17
N ARG A 124 18.77 -7.71 8.89
CA ARG A 124 19.60 -6.52 9.13
C ARG A 124 19.65 -6.10 10.61
N GLY A 125 18.98 -6.82 11.50
CA GLY A 125 19.00 -6.56 12.95
C GLY A 125 17.94 -5.57 13.44
N VAL A 126 16.96 -5.20 12.61
CA VAL A 126 15.88 -4.29 13.03
C VAL A 126 14.96 -5.00 14.02
N ARG A 127 14.94 -4.52 15.27
CA ARG A 127 14.15 -5.12 16.36
C ARG A 127 12.65 -4.83 16.28
N ARG A 128 12.30 -3.60 15.92
CA ARG A 128 10.91 -3.16 15.72
C ARG A 128 10.75 -2.69 14.29
N ILE A 129 9.93 -3.40 13.53
CA ILE A 129 9.64 -3.11 12.13
C ILE A 129 8.45 -2.15 12.07
N SER A 130 8.61 -0.98 11.45
CA SER A 130 7.53 -0.02 11.18
C SER A 130 6.97 -0.17 9.77
N ALA A 131 5.79 0.40 9.50
CA ALA A 131 5.16 0.35 8.18
C ALA A 131 6.02 1.03 7.10
N GLU A 132 6.65 2.15 7.46
CA GLU A 132 7.52 2.96 6.62
C GLU A 132 8.79 2.21 6.27
N GLN A 133 9.37 1.44 7.21
CA GLN A 133 10.54 0.61 6.93
C GLN A 133 10.22 -0.51 5.93
N VAL A 134 9.06 -1.16 6.08
CA VAL A 134 8.62 -2.18 5.13
C VAL A 134 8.35 -1.55 3.76
N LYS A 135 7.69 -0.38 3.73
CA LYS A 135 7.44 0.40 2.51
C LYS A 135 8.74 0.73 1.78
N ALA A 136 9.72 1.29 2.48
CA ALA A 136 11.02 1.64 1.92
C ALA A 136 11.75 0.41 1.36
N MET A 137 11.68 -0.73 2.05
CA MET A 137 12.28 -1.97 1.56
C MET A 137 11.59 -2.50 0.30
N LEU A 138 10.27 -2.42 0.23
CA LEU A 138 9.51 -2.82 -0.97
C LEU A 138 9.88 -1.96 -2.18
N GLN A 139 10.01 -0.64 -1.98
CA GLN A 139 10.45 0.30 -3.02
C GLN A 139 11.87 -0.03 -3.50
N SER A 140 12.82 -0.20 -2.58
CA SER A 140 14.21 -0.53 -2.92
C SER A 140 14.40 -1.87 -3.67
N GLY A 141 13.41 -2.78 -3.55
CA GLY A 141 13.36 -4.02 -4.33
C GLY A 141 12.68 -3.85 -5.69
N ALA A 142 11.70 -2.96 -5.79
CA ALA A 142 10.97 -2.65 -7.02
C ALA A 142 11.82 -1.86 -8.03
N ASP A 143 12.74 -1.02 -7.55
CA ASP A 143 13.68 -0.23 -8.38
C ASP A 143 14.59 -1.10 -9.27
N LYS A 144 14.63 -2.43 -9.05
CA LYS A 144 15.35 -3.38 -9.90
C LYS A 144 14.52 -3.94 -11.05
N THR A 145 13.22 -3.65 -11.15
CA THR A 145 12.31 -4.34 -12.08
C THR A 145 11.23 -3.51 -12.76
N GLY A 146 11.15 -2.19 -12.59
CA GLY A 146 10.18 -1.38 -13.34
C GLY A 146 10.48 0.11 -13.30
N ASN A 147 10.74 0.70 -14.48
CA ASN A 147 10.70 2.14 -14.71
C ASN A 147 9.32 2.75 -14.40
N THR A 148 9.32 4.06 -14.11
CA THR A 148 8.18 5.01 -13.94
C THR A 148 7.68 5.07 -12.49
N GLU A 149 7.95 6.09 -11.64
CA GLU A 149 8.11 7.54 -11.85
C GLU A 149 9.17 8.09 -10.87
N ASN A 150 10.29 8.60 -11.39
CA ASN A 150 11.30 9.38 -10.67
C ASN A 150 11.74 10.50 -11.62
N GLU A 151 11.22 11.72 -11.46
CA GLU A 151 11.81 12.94 -12.08
C GLU A 151 11.91 14.13 -11.11
N GLU A 152 11.32 14.10 -9.91
CA GLU A 152 11.23 15.30 -9.05
C GLU A 152 12.30 15.43 -7.97
N GLN A 153 13.09 14.39 -7.65
CA GLN A 153 14.12 14.48 -6.60
C GLN A 153 15.52 14.84 -7.13
N ASP A 154 15.88 14.39 -8.33
CA ASP A 154 17.19 14.67 -8.94
C ASP A 154 17.33 16.15 -9.34
N SER A 155 16.22 16.75 -9.79
CA SER A 155 16.15 18.16 -10.18
C SER A 155 16.35 19.13 -9.01
N GLN A 156 15.75 18.84 -7.85
CA GLN A 156 15.91 19.69 -6.66
C GLN A 156 17.34 19.66 -6.10
N GLU A 157 18.01 18.51 -6.15
CA GLU A 157 19.39 18.38 -5.69
C GLU A 157 20.35 19.15 -6.61
N GLN A 158 20.16 19.04 -7.93
CA GLN A 158 20.95 19.78 -8.92
C GLN A 158 20.74 21.30 -8.83
N ASP A 159 19.52 21.76 -8.56
CA ASP A 159 19.20 23.18 -8.41
C ASP A 159 19.89 23.80 -7.18
N ILE A 160 19.95 23.05 -6.06
CA ILE A 160 20.64 23.48 -4.84
C ILE A 160 22.14 23.58 -5.08
N GLU A 161 22.74 22.61 -5.77
CA GLU A 161 24.18 22.62 -6.09
C GLU A 161 24.56 23.81 -6.98
N ASN A 162 23.78 24.08 -8.02
CA ASN A 162 24.01 25.21 -8.93
C ASN A 162 23.88 26.57 -8.22
N ALA A 163 22.88 26.72 -7.34
CA ALA A 163 22.70 27.94 -6.56
C ALA A 163 23.86 28.17 -5.56
N ALA A 164 24.37 27.09 -4.96
CA ALA A 164 25.53 27.16 -4.08
C ALA A 164 26.81 27.58 -4.83
N LEU A 165 27.06 27.01 -6.01
CA LEU A 165 28.20 27.38 -6.86
C LEU A 165 28.16 28.85 -7.27
N GLY A 166 27.00 29.37 -7.71
CA GLY A 166 26.85 30.77 -8.08
C GLY A 166 27.12 31.74 -6.91
N THR A 167 26.80 31.33 -5.68
CA THR A 167 27.09 32.10 -4.47
C THR A 167 28.60 32.14 -4.19
N LEU A 168 29.31 31.02 -4.36
CA LEU A 168 30.76 30.94 -4.19
C LEU A 168 31.51 31.76 -5.25
N ASP A 169 31.06 31.75 -6.50
CA ASP A 169 31.65 32.57 -7.57
C ASP A 169 31.48 34.07 -7.28
N SER A 170 30.31 34.47 -6.79
CA SER A 170 30.04 35.86 -6.41
C SER A 170 30.93 36.33 -5.26
N LEU A 171 31.16 35.49 -4.24
CA LEU A 171 32.09 35.77 -3.14
C LEU A 171 33.54 35.84 -3.63
N THR A 172 33.93 34.95 -4.53
CA THR A 172 35.27 34.92 -5.12
C THR A 172 35.56 36.18 -5.92
N ALA A 173 34.59 36.64 -6.73
CA ALA A 173 34.71 37.89 -7.47
C ALA A 173 34.83 39.12 -6.56
N LEU A 174 34.09 39.15 -5.44
CA LEU A 174 34.20 40.22 -4.44
C LEU A 174 35.57 40.27 -3.78
N MET A 175 36.15 39.11 -3.44
CA MET A 175 37.50 39.04 -2.88
C MET A 175 38.56 39.49 -3.89
N GLY A 176 38.46 39.05 -5.15
CA GLY A 176 39.37 39.47 -6.21
C GLY A 176 39.32 40.98 -6.46
N ASN A 177 38.13 41.57 -6.46
CA ASN A 177 37.98 43.02 -6.63
C ASN A 177 38.53 43.81 -5.43
N MET A 178 38.44 43.27 -4.20
CA MET A 178 39.03 43.88 -3.01
C MET A 178 40.57 43.85 -3.08
N GLU A 179 41.14 42.76 -3.59
CA GLU A 179 42.59 42.58 -3.76
C GLU A 179 43.16 43.52 -4.84
N ILE A 180 42.45 43.69 -5.96
CA ILE A 180 42.82 44.64 -7.02
C ILE A 180 42.74 46.09 -6.53
N ASN A 181 41.65 46.46 -5.83
CA ASN A 181 41.49 47.80 -5.28
C ASN A 181 42.59 48.12 -4.26
N PHE A 182 42.94 47.17 -3.38
CA PHE A 182 44.00 47.33 -2.40
C PHE A 182 45.37 47.56 -3.07
N LEU A 183 45.70 46.79 -4.11
CA LEU A 183 46.94 46.97 -4.88
C LEU A 183 46.98 48.32 -5.61
N GLN A 184 45.85 48.78 -6.15
CA GLN A 184 45.75 50.09 -6.80
C GLN A 184 45.94 51.25 -5.82
N THR A 185 45.32 51.19 -4.63
CA THR A 185 45.52 52.22 -3.59
C THR A 185 46.96 52.30 -3.11
N ASN A 186 47.65 51.17 -2.95
CA ASN A 186 49.06 51.16 -2.52
C ASN A 186 50.03 51.67 -3.61
N LYS A 187 49.64 51.57 -4.89
CA LYS A 187 50.43 52.10 -6.02
C LYS A 187 50.35 53.62 -6.13
N GLN A 188 49.22 54.24 -5.75
CA GLN A 188 49.05 55.70 -5.82
C GLN A 188 49.76 56.47 -4.69
N MET A 189 50.09 55.81 -3.57
CA MET A 189 50.85 56.44 -2.47
C MET A 189 52.38 56.41 -2.65
N LYS A 190 52.90 55.84 -3.74
CA LYS A 190 54.34 55.73 -4.05
C LYS A 190 54.81 56.66 -5.20
N GLN A 191 54.02 57.67 -5.58
CA GLN A 191 54.46 58.75 -6.48
C GLN A 191 54.69 60.05 -5.70
#